data_AF-A0A9R1AVV8-F1
#
_entry.id   AF-A0A9R1AVV8-F1
#
_cell.length_a   1.000
_cell.length_b   1.000
_cell.length_c   1.000
_cell.angle_alpha   90.00
_cell.angle_beta   90.00
_cell.angle_gamma   90.00
#
_symmetry.space_group_name_H-M   'P 1'
#
loop_
_entity.id
_entity.type
_entity.pdbx_description
1 polymer ?
#
loop_
_entity_poly.entity_id
_entity_poly.type
_entity_poly.pdbx_seq_one_letter_code
_entity_poly.pdbx_strand_id
1 'polypeptide(L)'
;MADEKLAKLREAVAGLGQISDKEKSGFISLVSRYLSGNEEQIEWGKIHTPTDEVVVPYDTLAAPPEDLAATKALLDKLAVLKLNGGLGTTMGCTGPKSVIEVRNGFTFLDLIVVQIESLNKKYGSNVPLLLMNSFNTHDDTSKIVEKYANSNIQIHTFNQSQYPRVVADEFLPWSSKGKTDKDGWYPPGHGDIFPSLMNSGKLDLLLSQGKEYVFIANSDNLGAIVDMKILNHLVHKQNEYCMEVTPKTLADVKGGTLISYEGRVQLLEIAQVPDAHVDEFKSIEKFKIFNTWVSLKAIKRLVEADALKMEIIPNPKEVEGVKVLQLETAAGAAIRFFDHAIGMNVPRSRFLPVKATSDLQLVQSDLYTLVDGFVTRNSARTNPSNPSIELGPEFKKVGCFLGRFKSIPSIVELDSLKVSGDVWFGSGIVLKGKVTITAKPGVKLEIPDGKVIENKDINGPEDL
;
A
#
# COMPACT_ATOMS: atom_id res chain seq x y z
N MET A 1 -4.61 -27.76 -25.75
CA MET A 1 -3.50 -26.80 -25.63
C MET A 1 -3.28 -26.31 -24.19
N ALA A 2 -4.31 -25.84 -23.47
CA ALA A 2 -4.14 -25.40 -22.07
C ALA A 2 -3.68 -26.52 -21.13
N ASP A 3 -4.27 -27.71 -21.23
CA ASP A 3 -3.90 -28.85 -20.36
C ASP A 3 -2.47 -29.35 -20.58
N GLU A 4 -1.99 -29.34 -21.83
CA GLU A 4 -0.62 -29.73 -22.16
C GLU A 4 0.40 -28.70 -21.62
N LYS A 5 0.09 -27.40 -21.75
CA LYS A 5 0.90 -26.33 -21.14
C LYS A 5 0.97 -26.47 -19.63
N LEU A 6 -0.17 -26.77 -18.99
CA LEU A 6 -0.25 -26.94 -17.54
C LEU A 6 0.51 -28.18 -17.07
N ALA A 7 0.45 -29.30 -17.81
CA ALA A 7 1.21 -30.51 -17.50
C ALA A 7 2.73 -30.27 -17.54
N LYS A 8 3.23 -29.65 -18.62
CA LYS A 8 4.65 -29.28 -18.76
C LYS A 8 5.10 -28.32 -17.66
N LEU A 9 4.26 -27.34 -17.32
CA LEU A 9 4.55 -26.38 -16.27
C LEU A 9 4.58 -27.06 -14.88
N ARG A 10 3.68 -28.01 -14.59
CA ARG A 10 3.71 -28.80 -13.35
C ARG A 10 5.00 -29.59 -13.20
N GLU A 11 5.45 -30.25 -14.26
CA GLU A 11 6.71 -30.99 -14.26
C GLU A 11 7.92 -30.06 -14.03
N ALA A 12 7.97 -28.92 -14.72
CA ALA A 12 9.03 -27.94 -14.56
C ALA A 12 9.08 -27.33 -13.14
N VAL A 13 7.92 -27.04 -12.55
CA VAL A 13 7.79 -26.49 -11.19
C VAL A 13 8.14 -27.54 -10.13
N ALA A 14 7.82 -28.81 -10.35
CA ALA A 14 8.19 -29.88 -9.43
C ALA A 14 9.72 -29.96 -9.24
N GLY A 15 10.49 -29.72 -10.31
CA GLY A 15 11.95 -29.68 -10.30
C GLY A 15 12.59 -28.46 -9.62
N LEU A 16 11.81 -27.45 -9.23
CA LEU A 16 12.34 -26.25 -8.56
C LEU A 16 12.55 -26.53 -7.06
N GLY A 17 13.81 -26.69 -6.65
CA GLY A 17 14.19 -26.93 -5.25
C GLY A 17 14.19 -25.68 -4.35
N GLN A 18 14.07 -24.48 -4.94
CA GLN A 18 14.14 -23.20 -4.24
C GLN A 18 12.82 -22.76 -3.59
N ILE A 19 11.71 -23.44 -3.90
CA ILE A 19 10.37 -23.10 -3.40
C ILE A 19 9.74 -24.33 -2.72
N SER A 20 8.95 -24.09 -1.69
CA SER A 20 8.25 -25.10 -0.91
C SER A 20 7.12 -25.77 -1.71
N ASP A 21 6.67 -26.95 -1.27
CA ASP A 21 5.54 -27.65 -1.91
C ASP A 21 4.24 -26.84 -1.86
N LYS A 22 4.08 -26.01 -0.82
CA LYS A 22 2.96 -25.07 -0.71
C LYS A 22 3.01 -23.99 -1.78
N GLU A 23 4.20 -23.42 -2.02
CA GLU A 23 4.40 -22.42 -3.08
C GLU A 23 4.22 -23.04 -4.46
N LYS A 24 4.72 -24.27 -4.69
CA LYS A 24 4.47 -25.01 -5.94
C LYS A 24 2.97 -25.17 -6.18
N SER A 25 2.23 -25.66 -5.18
CA SER A 25 0.78 -25.86 -5.29
C SER A 25 0.03 -24.55 -5.56
N GLY A 26 0.34 -23.49 -4.81
CA GLY A 26 -0.26 -22.18 -4.97
C GLY A 26 0.00 -21.57 -6.36
N PHE A 27 1.24 -21.68 -6.85
CA PHE A 27 1.61 -21.21 -8.19
C PHE A 27 0.87 -21.96 -9.29
N ILE A 28 0.79 -23.30 -9.21
CA ILE A 28 0.05 -24.11 -10.18
C ILE A 28 -1.44 -23.79 -10.16
N SER A 29 -2.04 -23.60 -8.98
CA SER A 29 -3.44 -23.17 -8.85
C SER A 29 -3.68 -21.84 -9.57
N LEU A 30 -2.78 -20.87 -9.38
CA LEU A 30 -2.87 -19.56 -10.01
C LEU A 30 -2.76 -19.64 -11.54
N VAL A 31 -1.77 -20.36 -12.07
CA VAL A 31 -1.60 -20.54 -13.52
C VAL A 31 -2.75 -21.34 -14.13
N SER A 32 -3.26 -22.35 -13.43
CA SER A 32 -4.41 -23.15 -13.88
C SER A 32 -5.65 -22.28 -14.06
N ARG A 33 -5.93 -21.39 -13.10
CA ARG A 33 -7.05 -20.45 -13.20
C ARG A 33 -6.86 -19.46 -14.33
N TYR A 34 -5.65 -18.92 -14.49
CA TYR A 34 -5.31 -18.01 -15.60
C TYR A 34 -5.55 -18.66 -16.97
N LEU A 35 -5.10 -19.90 -17.15
CA LEU A 35 -5.30 -20.64 -18.41
C LEU A 35 -6.76 -21.02 -18.67
N SER A 36 -7.55 -21.24 -17.61
CA SER A 36 -8.96 -21.59 -17.76
C SER A 36 -9.80 -20.44 -18.30
N GLY A 37 -9.38 -19.19 -18.11
CA GLY A 37 -10.15 -18.01 -18.49
C GLY A 37 -11.49 -17.86 -17.76
N ASN A 38 -11.76 -18.70 -16.76
CA ASN A 38 -12.98 -18.69 -15.95
C ASN A 38 -12.96 -17.56 -14.91
N GLU A 39 -12.62 -16.35 -15.33
CA GLU A 39 -12.86 -15.16 -14.53
C GLU A 39 -14.33 -14.78 -14.67
N GLU A 40 -14.95 -14.51 -13.53
CA GLU A 40 -16.34 -14.05 -13.49
C GLU A 40 -16.42 -12.72 -14.23
N GLN A 41 -17.03 -12.73 -15.42
CA GLN A 41 -17.23 -11.52 -16.19
C GLN A 41 -18.32 -10.69 -15.53
N ILE A 42 -17.97 -9.46 -15.15
CA ILE A 42 -18.91 -8.55 -14.51
C ILE A 42 -19.93 -8.07 -15.55
N GLU A 43 -21.20 -8.36 -15.30
CA GLU A 43 -22.30 -7.79 -16.08
C GLU A 43 -22.60 -6.37 -15.57
N TRP A 44 -22.30 -5.36 -16.37
CA TRP A 44 -22.42 -3.95 -15.95
C TRP A 44 -23.81 -3.58 -15.42
N GLY A 45 -24.88 -4.13 -16.01
CA GLY A 45 -26.27 -3.88 -15.60
C GLY A 45 -26.64 -4.41 -14.20
N LYS A 46 -25.82 -5.30 -13.62
CA LYS A 46 -26.00 -5.83 -12.25
C LYS A 46 -25.20 -5.05 -11.20
N ILE A 47 -24.39 -4.06 -11.61
CA ILE A 47 -23.61 -3.24 -10.69
C ILE A 47 -24.53 -2.22 -10.03
N HIS A 48 -24.51 -2.18 -8.70
CA HIS A 48 -25.19 -1.18 -7.92
C HIS A 48 -24.20 -0.39 -7.05
N THR A 49 -24.49 0.90 -6.86
CA THR A 49 -23.81 1.70 -5.85
C THR A 49 -24.12 1.11 -4.47
N PRO A 50 -23.11 0.81 -3.63
CA PRO A 50 -23.35 0.32 -2.28
C PRO A 50 -24.19 1.30 -1.46
N THR A 51 -25.06 0.77 -0.61
CA THR A 51 -25.81 1.57 0.38
C THR A 51 -24.92 1.96 1.55
N ASP A 52 -25.37 2.89 2.39
CA ASP A 52 -24.67 3.28 3.63
C ASP A 52 -24.58 2.15 4.67
N GLU A 53 -25.34 1.06 4.50
CA GLU A 53 -25.22 -0.15 5.32
C GLU A 53 -24.05 -1.03 4.86
N VAL A 54 -23.72 -0.99 3.56
CA VAL A 54 -22.62 -1.76 2.96
C VAL A 54 -21.32 -0.95 2.99
N VAL A 55 -21.38 0.36 2.69
CA VAL A 55 -20.25 1.30 2.81
C VAL A 55 -20.59 2.29 3.91
N VAL A 56 -20.20 1.94 5.13
CA VAL A 56 -20.58 2.67 6.34
C VAL A 56 -19.86 4.02 6.41
N PRO A 57 -20.58 5.16 6.54
CA PRO A 57 -19.93 6.45 6.74
C PRO A 57 -19.25 6.51 8.11
N TYR A 58 -17.96 6.87 8.16
CA TYR A 58 -17.18 6.89 9.40
C TYR A 58 -17.79 7.75 10.51
N ASP A 59 -18.44 8.85 10.15
CA ASP A 59 -19.05 9.76 11.13
C ASP A 59 -20.28 9.17 11.84
N THR A 60 -20.85 8.09 11.30
CA THR A 60 -21.98 7.35 11.93
C THR A 60 -21.52 6.34 12.98
N LEU A 61 -20.21 6.08 13.08
CA LEU A 61 -19.67 5.09 14.02
C LEU A 61 -19.81 5.57 15.46
N ALA A 62 -20.21 4.64 16.33
CA ALA A 62 -20.22 4.87 17.77
C ALA A 62 -18.82 5.26 18.26
N ALA A 63 -18.77 6.16 19.25
CA ALA A 63 -17.54 6.48 19.94
C ALA A 63 -16.88 5.21 20.52
N PRO A 64 -15.54 5.14 20.58
CA PRO A 64 -14.89 4.02 21.25
C PRO A 64 -15.19 4.09 22.76
N PRO A 65 -15.01 2.99 23.50
CA PRO A 65 -15.18 3.00 24.95
C PRO A 65 -14.32 4.09 25.61
N GLU A 66 -14.91 4.86 26.53
CA GLU A 66 -14.17 5.87 27.31
C GLU A 66 -13.30 5.23 28.40
N ASP A 67 -13.69 4.04 28.86
CA ASP A 67 -12.95 3.27 29.85
C ASP A 67 -11.65 2.67 29.27
N LEU A 68 -10.56 2.82 30.02
CA LEU A 68 -9.25 2.33 29.64
C LEU A 68 -9.21 0.80 29.55
N ALA A 69 -9.92 0.09 30.44
CA ALA A 69 -9.92 -1.38 30.42
C ALA A 69 -10.68 -1.92 29.21
N ALA A 70 -11.80 -1.31 28.84
CA ALA A 70 -12.54 -1.63 27.62
C ALA A 70 -11.74 -1.31 26.35
N THR A 71 -11.06 -0.16 26.30
CA THR A 71 -10.15 0.18 25.18
C THR A 71 -9.00 -0.84 25.06
N LYS A 72 -8.38 -1.19 26.20
CA LYS A 72 -7.33 -2.21 26.24
C LYS A 72 -7.85 -3.57 25.75
N ALA A 73 -9.07 -3.96 26.14
CA ALA A 73 -9.67 -5.22 25.70
C ALA A 73 -9.89 -5.28 24.18
N LEU A 74 -10.24 -4.16 23.53
CA LEU A 74 -10.29 -4.07 22.07
C LEU A 74 -8.90 -4.21 21.44
N LEU A 75 -7.92 -3.47 21.96
CA LEU A 75 -6.54 -3.50 21.47
C LEU A 75 -5.89 -4.89 21.63
N ASP A 76 -6.20 -5.59 22.72
CA ASP A 76 -5.70 -6.94 22.96
C ASP A 76 -6.23 -7.93 21.93
N LYS A 77 -7.33 -7.64 21.23
CA LYS A 77 -7.84 -8.43 20.10
C LYS A 77 -7.23 -8.05 18.74
N LEU A 78 -6.42 -6.99 18.67
CA LEU A 78 -5.86 -6.48 17.42
C LEU A 78 -4.43 -6.95 17.18
N ALA A 79 -4.12 -7.22 15.91
CA ALA A 79 -2.78 -7.23 15.35
C ALA A 79 -2.68 -6.19 14.22
N VAL A 80 -1.50 -5.58 14.02
CA VAL A 80 -1.26 -4.65 12.91
C VAL A 80 -0.30 -5.30 11.94
N LEU A 81 -0.62 -5.31 10.64
CA LEU A 81 0.21 -5.87 9.59
C LEU A 81 0.50 -4.82 8.51
N LYS A 82 1.77 -4.64 8.19
CA LYS A 82 2.22 -3.75 7.12
C LYS A 82 2.72 -4.55 5.92
N LEU A 83 2.15 -4.25 4.75
CA LEU A 83 2.58 -4.80 3.47
C LEU A 83 3.94 -4.16 3.13
N ASN A 84 5.01 -4.96 3.20
CA ASN A 84 6.39 -4.50 3.09
C ASN A 84 7.18 -5.31 2.03
N GLY A 85 6.48 -5.99 1.12
CA GLY A 85 7.10 -6.79 0.07
C GLY A 85 7.56 -5.99 -1.15
N GLY A 86 7.09 -4.76 -1.31
CA GLY A 86 7.34 -3.89 -2.47
C GLY A 86 8.65 -3.11 -2.39
N LEU A 87 9.33 -3.00 -3.53
CA LEU A 87 10.55 -2.20 -3.66
C LEU A 87 10.25 -0.73 -3.96
N GLY A 88 11.17 0.15 -3.56
CA GLY A 88 11.15 1.58 -3.90
C GLY A 88 11.76 1.92 -5.25
N THR A 89 11.78 1.00 -6.21
CA THR A 89 12.45 1.16 -7.52
C THR A 89 11.92 2.35 -8.31
N THR A 90 10.62 2.67 -8.20
CA THR A 90 10.02 3.85 -8.87
C THR A 90 10.65 5.16 -8.41
N MET A 91 11.12 5.20 -7.17
CA MET A 91 11.82 6.34 -6.55
C MET A 91 13.33 6.10 -6.47
N GLY A 92 13.87 5.12 -7.20
CA GLY A 92 15.30 4.83 -7.28
C GLY A 92 15.92 4.18 -6.04
N CYS A 93 15.12 3.66 -5.12
CA CYS A 93 15.61 2.94 -3.94
C CYS A 93 15.89 1.47 -4.26
N THR A 94 16.97 0.93 -3.68
CA THR A 94 17.36 -0.48 -3.83
C THR A 94 16.64 -1.42 -2.85
N GLY A 95 16.16 -0.88 -1.73
CA GLY A 95 15.47 -1.62 -0.68
C GLY A 95 13.96 -1.38 -0.60
N PRO A 96 13.32 -1.78 0.51
CA PRO A 96 11.90 -1.56 0.75
C PRO A 96 11.59 -0.06 0.81
N LYS A 97 10.42 0.37 0.35
CA LYS A 97 10.00 1.78 0.49
C LYS A 97 9.95 2.25 1.93
N SER A 98 9.68 1.33 2.85
CA SER A 98 9.52 1.65 4.28
C SER A 98 10.79 2.19 4.95
N VAL A 99 11.95 2.01 4.32
CA VAL A 99 13.26 2.45 4.86
C VAL A 99 13.66 3.84 4.36
N ILE A 100 12.85 4.46 3.52
CA ILE A 100 13.05 5.85 3.11
C ILE A 100 12.83 6.74 4.33
N GLU A 101 13.77 7.64 4.57
CA GLU A 101 13.64 8.67 5.60
C GLU A 101 12.48 9.62 5.26
N VAL A 102 11.57 9.77 6.21
CA VAL A 102 10.44 10.69 6.13
C VAL A 102 10.80 11.99 6.80
N ARG A 103 11.14 12.00 8.09
CA ARG A 103 11.38 13.25 8.82
C ARG A 103 12.28 13.04 10.03
N ASN A 104 13.19 13.98 10.29
CA ASN A 104 14.05 13.99 11.47
C ASN A 104 14.83 12.67 11.68
N GLY A 105 15.33 12.04 10.62
CA GLY A 105 16.01 10.75 10.70
C GLY A 105 15.09 9.52 10.82
N PHE A 106 13.77 9.71 10.94
CA PHE A 106 12.81 8.61 11.02
C PHE A 106 12.38 8.14 9.64
N THR A 107 12.48 6.84 9.39
CA THR A 107 11.90 6.18 8.22
C THR A 107 10.40 5.90 8.42
N PHE A 108 9.69 5.47 7.37
CA PHE A 108 8.29 5.04 7.53
C PHE A 108 8.16 3.93 8.58
N LEU A 109 9.08 2.96 8.55
CA LEU A 109 9.06 1.86 9.50
C LEU A 109 9.26 2.34 10.94
N ASP A 110 10.20 3.27 11.15
CA ASP A 110 10.42 3.84 12.47
C ASP A 110 9.17 4.55 13.00
N LEU A 111 8.51 5.35 12.15
CA LEU A 111 7.26 6.02 12.52
C LEU A 111 6.15 5.03 12.88
N ILE A 112 5.99 3.95 12.12
CA ILE A 112 5.01 2.91 12.41
C ILE A 112 5.31 2.23 13.75
N VAL A 113 6.58 1.93 14.04
CA VAL A 113 6.98 1.32 15.32
C VAL A 113 6.64 2.26 16.47
N VAL A 114 7.00 3.54 16.37
CA VAL A 114 6.72 4.55 17.41
C VAL A 114 5.20 4.70 17.63
N GLN A 115 4.38 4.64 16.57
CA GLN A 115 2.92 4.71 16.70
C GLN A 115 2.36 3.56 17.54
N ILE A 116 2.80 2.32 17.28
CA ILE A 116 2.31 1.13 18.00
C ILE A 116 2.90 1.05 19.41
N GLU A 117 4.16 1.44 19.61
CA GLU A 117 4.77 1.52 20.93
C GLU A 117 4.07 2.57 21.80
N SER A 118 3.76 3.74 21.24
CA SER A 118 3.01 4.80 21.93
C SER A 118 1.60 4.33 22.29
N LEU A 119 0.94 3.58 21.39
CA LEU A 119 -0.37 2.97 21.64
C LEU A 119 -0.32 1.97 22.80
N ASN A 120 0.65 1.05 22.78
CA ASN A 120 0.85 0.05 23.83
C ASN A 120 1.17 0.69 25.18
N LYS A 121 2.04 1.70 25.20
CA LYS A 121 2.38 2.45 26.41
C LYS A 121 1.17 3.20 26.99
N LYS A 122 0.37 3.86 26.12
CA LYS A 122 -0.77 4.67 26.55
C LYS A 122 -1.88 3.83 27.19
N TYR A 123 -2.20 2.68 26.60
CA TYR A 123 -3.34 1.86 27.02
C TYR A 123 -2.94 0.60 27.80
N GLY A 124 -1.64 0.38 28.03
CA GLY A 124 -1.12 -0.84 28.66
C GLY A 124 -1.41 -2.11 27.86
N SER A 125 -1.66 -1.99 26.55
CA SER A 125 -1.97 -3.10 25.64
C SER A 125 -0.71 -3.75 25.07
N ASN A 126 -0.88 -4.90 24.40
CA ASN A 126 0.19 -5.56 23.65
C ASN A 126 -0.26 -5.85 22.21
N VAL A 127 -0.32 -4.79 21.39
CA VAL A 127 -0.60 -4.88 19.96
C VAL A 127 0.69 -5.26 19.23
N PRO A 128 0.76 -6.42 18.56
CA PRO A 128 1.93 -6.80 17.77
C PRO A 128 1.91 -6.12 16.41
N LEU A 129 3.11 -5.81 15.91
CA LEU A 129 3.36 -5.35 14.54
C LEU A 129 3.92 -6.50 13.70
N LEU A 130 3.26 -6.80 12.59
CA LEU A 130 3.70 -7.77 11.60
C LEU A 130 4.17 -7.05 10.34
N LEU A 131 5.33 -7.43 9.82
CA LEU A 131 5.86 -6.95 8.56
C LEU A 131 5.87 -8.11 7.57
N MET A 132 5.00 -8.02 6.55
CA MET A 132 4.99 -8.98 5.45
C MET A 132 6.02 -8.55 4.40
N ASN A 133 7.19 -9.15 4.47
CA ASN A 133 8.32 -8.88 3.59
C ASN A 133 8.24 -9.74 2.31
N SER A 134 9.16 -9.52 1.39
CA SER A 134 9.49 -10.46 0.31
C SER A 134 10.97 -10.80 0.38
N PHE A 135 11.41 -11.78 -0.42
CA PHE A 135 12.83 -12.07 -0.60
C PHE A 135 13.65 -10.85 -1.07
N ASN A 136 13.01 -9.82 -1.64
CA ASN A 136 13.67 -8.58 -2.04
C ASN A 136 13.83 -7.56 -0.90
N THR A 137 13.06 -7.68 0.18
CA THR A 137 12.96 -6.65 1.23
C THR A 137 13.33 -7.14 2.62
N HIS A 138 13.48 -8.46 2.81
CA HIS A 138 13.70 -9.08 4.11
C HIS A 138 14.96 -8.55 4.81
N ASP A 139 16.12 -8.66 4.17
CA ASP A 139 17.42 -8.36 4.79
C ASP A 139 17.53 -6.90 5.25
N ASP A 140 17.06 -5.96 4.43
CA ASP A 140 17.06 -4.54 4.77
C ASP A 140 16.07 -4.20 5.88
N THR A 141 14.94 -4.90 5.93
CA THR A 141 13.95 -4.73 7.00
C THR A 141 14.50 -5.27 8.33
N SER A 142 15.12 -6.44 8.32
CA SER A 142 15.66 -7.09 9.53
C SER A 142 16.69 -6.19 10.24
N LYS A 143 17.60 -5.55 9.48
CA LYS A 143 18.57 -4.58 10.03
C LYS A 143 17.94 -3.40 10.77
N ILE A 144 16.75 -2.97 10.36
CA ILE A 144 16.04 -1.85 11.01
C ILE A 144 15.30 -2.34 12.24
N VAL A 145 14.64 -3.50 12.14
CA VAL A 145 13.89 -4.10 13.25
C VAL A 145 14.80 -4.41 14.45
N GLU A 146 16.07 -4.78 14.20
CA GLU A 146 17.07 -5.01 15.26
C GLU A 146 17.23 -3.82 16.23
N LYS A 147 17.04 -2.58 15.75
CA LYS A 147 17.11 -1.37 16.59
C LYS A 147 16.06 -1.37 17.71
N TYR A 148 14.97 -2.11 17.53
CA TYR A 148 13.80 -2.13 18.41
C TYR A 148 13.74 -3.37 19.30
N ALA A 149 14.83 -4.14 19.40
CA ALA A 149 14.88 -5.35 20.23
C ALA A 149 14.55 -5.10 21.72
N ASN A 150 14.81 -3.89 22.22
CA ASN A 150 14.53 -3.48 23.60
C ASN A 150 13.31 -2.56 23.74
N SER A 151 12.56 -2.34 22.66
CA SER A 151 11.36 -1.49 22.66
C SER A 151 10.15 -2.25 23.17
N ASN A 152 9.14 -1.54 23.68
CA ASN A 152 7.92 -2.14 24.24
C ASN A 152 6.91 -2.49 23.14
N ILE A 153 7.35 -3.30 22.16
CA ILE A 153 6.57 -3.70 21.00
C ILE A 153 7.05 -5.07 20.51
N GLN A 154 6.09 -5.95 20.21
CA GLN A 154 6.39 -7.22 19.55
C GLN A 154 6.37 -7.01 18.04
N ILE A 155 7.54 -7.12 17.40
CA ILE A 155 7.67 -7.06 15.95
C ILE A 155 7.88 -8.48 15.41
N HIS A 156 7.03 -8.88 14.47
CA HIS A 156 7.16 -10.13 13.74
C HIS A 156 7.41 -9.85 12.27
N THR A 157 8.35 -10.58 11.68
CA THR A 157 8.60 -10.56 10.24
C THR A 157 8.28 -11.93 9.65
N PHE A 158 7.73 -11.96 8.46
CA PHE A 158 7.61 -13.16 7.64
C PHE A 158 7.71 -12.79 6.17
N ASN A 159 8.18 -13.72 5.35
CA ASN A 159 8.19 -13.53 3.90
C ASN A 159 6.89 -14.07 3.30
N GLN A 160 6.36 -13.32 2.34
CA GLN A 160 5.35 -13.83 1.42
C GLN A 160 5.98 -14.83 0.42
N SER A 161 5.14 -15.54 -0.32
CA SER A 161 5.53 -16.56 -1.29
C SER A 161 6.51 -16.01 -2.34
N GLN A 162 7.36 -16.89 -2.86
CA GLN A 162 8.25 -16.62 -3.99
C GLN A 162 7.84 -17.49 -5.19
N TYR A 163 7.30 -16.89 -6.25
CA TYR A 163 6.89 -17.60 -7.46
C TYR A 163 7.88 -17.39 -8.62
N PRO A 164 8.04 -18.39 -9.50
CA PRO A 164 8.91 -18.26 -10.66
C PRO A 164 8.24 -17.41 -11.75
N ARG A 165 8.98 -16.47 -12.34
CA ARG A 165 8.52 -15.74 -13.53
C ARG A 165 8.35 -16.74 -14.68
N VAL A 166 7.30 -16.58 -15.48
CA VAL A 166 7.04 -17.45 -16.64
C VAL A 166 7.54 -16.75 -17.89
N VAL A 167 8.37 -17.39 -18.71
CA VAL A 167 8.77 -16.84 -20.01
C VAL A 167 7.55 -16.85 -20.94
N ALA A 168 7.19 -15.71 -21.51
CA ALA A 168 5.91 -15.54 -22.22
C ALA A 168 5.80 -16.43 -23.47
N ASP A 169 6.88 -16.51 -24.25
CA ASP A 169 6.88 -17.22 -25.53
C ASP A 169 6.82 -18.76 -25.35
N GLU A 170 7.46 -19.28 -24.30
CA GLU A 170 7.59 -20.72 -24.04
C GLU A 170 6.60 -21.23 -22.99
N PHE A 171 6.05 -20.32 -22.18
CA PHE A 171 5.17 -20.62 -21.04
C PHE A 171 5.80 -21.60 -20.03
N LEU A 172 7.10 -21.44 -19.76
CA LEU A 172 7.85 -22.21 -18.78
C LEU A 172 8.48 -21.32 -17.70
N PRO A 173 8.71 -21.83 -16.48
CA PRO A 173 9.44 -21.09 -15.45
C PRO A 173 10.82 -20.66 -15.94
N TRP A 174 11.16 -19.38 -15.80
CA TRP A 174 12.46 -18.85 -16.21
C TRP A 174 13.60 -19.48 -15.40
N SER A 175 13.33 -19.81 -14.13
CA SER A 175 14.26 -20.52 -13.25
C SER A 175 14.64 -21.91 -13.77
N SER A 176 13.72 -22.64 -14.42
CA SER A 176 14.02 -23.93 -15.08
C SER A 176 14.98 -23.78 -16.27
N LYS A 177 15.15 -22.56 -16.80
CA LYS A 177 16.12 -22.24 -17.86
C LYS A 177 17.49 -21.77 -17.33
N GLY A 178 17.73 -21.93 -16.03
CA GLY A 178 18.98 -21.55 -15.37
C GLY A 178 19.01 -20.15 -14.76
N LYS A 179 17.98 -19.31 -14.98
CA LYS A 179 17.85 -17.98 -14.33
C LYS A 179 17.35 -18.15 -12.89
N THR A 180 18.23 -18.64 -12.03
CA THR A 180 17.91 -18.98 -10.63
C THR A 180 18.18 -17.83 -9.65
N ASP A 181 18.79 -16.74 -10.13
CA ASP A 181 18.95 -15.49 -9.36
C ASP A 181 17.60 -14.83 -9.06
N LYS A 182 17.62 -13.73 -8.28
CA LYS A 182 16.42 -13.00 -7.85
C LYS A 182 15.49 -12.59 -9.00
N ASP A 183 16.02 -12.41 -10.21
CA ASP A 183 15.24 -11.97 -11.36
C ASP A 183 14.49 -13.12 -12.04
N GLY A 184 14.79 -14.37 -11.69
CA GLY A 184 13.95 -15.52 -12.03
C GLY A 184 12.63 -15.57 -11.25
N TRP A 185 12.47 -14.74 -10.21
CA TRP A 185 11.36 -14.86 -9.25
C TRP A 185 10.61 -13.53 -9.05
N TYR A 186 9.44 -13.63 -8.42
CA TYR A 186 8.64 -12.48 -8.00
C TYR A 186 7.72 -12.85 -6.82
N PRO A 187 7.40 -11.90 -5.93
CA PRO A 187 6.31 -12.07 -4.99
C PRO A 187 4.95 -11.94 -5.70
N PRO A 188 3.96 -12.82 -5.45
CA PRO A 188 2.70 -12.87 -6.19
C PRO A 188 1.64 -11.83 -5.78
N GLY A 189 2.08 -10.59 -5.56
CA GLY A 189 1.23 -9.49 -5.14
C GLY A 189 0.77 -9.60 -3.69
N HIS A 190 0.05 -8.57 -3.22
CA HIS A 190 -0.36 -8.49 -1.82
C HIS A 190 -1.53 -9.41 -1.45
N GLY A 191 -2.23 -10.01 -2.43
CA GLY A 191 -3.26 -11.03 -2.17
C GLY A 191 -2.72 -12.32 -1.55
N ASP A 192 -1.41 -12.56 -1.67
CA ASP A 192 -0.72 -13.68 -1.02
C ASP A 192 -0.59 -13.54 0.50
N ILE A 193 -1.01 -12.40 1.07
CA ILE A 193 -1.03 -12.20 2.52
C ILE A 193 -1.77 -13.31 3.27
N PHE A 194 -2.92 -13.76 2.76
CA PHE A 194 -3.75 -14.76 3.45
C PHE A 194 -3.06 -16.13 3.56
N PRO A 195 -2.62 -16.75 2.44
CA PRO A 195 -1.88 -18.00 2.52
C PRO A 195 -0.53 -17.84 3.23
N SER A 196 0.20 -16.74 3.03
CA SER A 196 1.52 -16.54 3.68
C SER A 196 1.43 -16.31 5.19
N LEU A 197 0.40 -15.60 5.66
CA LEU A 197 0.15 -15.43 7.10
C LEU A 197 -0.18 -16.79 7.76
N MET A 198 -0.92 -17.66 7.07
CA MET A 198 -1.18 -19.02 7.54
C MET A 198 0.07 -19.90 7.48
N ASN A 199 0.80 -19.88 6.37
CA ASN A 199 1.98 -20.72 6.15
C ASN A 199 3.15 -20.38 7.07
N SER A 200 3.27 -19.12 7.48
CA SER A 200 4.28 -18.68 8.45
C SER A 200 3.99 -19.13 9.88
N GLY A 201 2.81 -19.71 10.16
CA GLY A 201 2.35 -20.05 11.50
C GLY A 201 1.97 -18.83 12.37
N LYS A 202 2.10 -17.61 11.83
CA LYS A 202 1.78 -16.37 12.55
C LYS A 202 0.28 -16.22 12.76
N LEU A 203 -0.56 -16.70 11.84
CA LEU A 203 -2.00 -16.73 12.03
C LEU A 203 -2.41 -17.50 13.30
N ASP A 204 -1.92 -18.73 13.45
CA ASP A 204 -2.23 -19.56 14.62
C ASP A 204 -1.65 -19.00 15.92
N LEU A 205 -0.44 -18.41 15.86
CA LEU A 205 0.15 -17.68 16.97
C LEU A 205 -0.77 -16.55 17.45
N LEU A 206 -1.21 -15.68 16.53
CA LEU A 206 -2.09 -14.56 16.87
C LEU A 206 -3.43 -15.04 17.45
N LEU A 207 -4.04 -16.07 16.85
CA LEU A 207 -5.27 -16.67 17.38
C LEU A 207 -5.07 -17.25 18.79
N SER A 208 -3.94 -17.92 19.06
CA SER A 208 -3.62 -18.45 20.39
C SER A 208 -3.43 -17.37 21.46
N GLN A 209 -3.06 -16.17 21.04
CA GLN A 209 -2.95 -14.98 21.90
C GLN A 209 -4.28 -14.26 22.11
N GLY A 210 -5.38 -14.77 21.54
CA GLY A 210 -6.70 -14.15 21.62
C GLY A 210 -6.91 -12.98 20.65
N LYS A 211 -6.05 -12.82 19.63
CA LYS A 211 -6.29 -11.84 18.57
C LYS A 211 -7.48 -12.27 17.70
N GLU A 212 -8.34 -11.33 17.36
CA GLU A 212 -9.53 -11.55 16.52
C GLU A 212 -9.39 -10.86 15.16
N TYR A 213 -8.75 -9.69 15.10
CA TYR A 213 -8.63 -8.89 13.87
C TYR A 213 -7.18 -8.55 13.54
N VAL A 214 -6.90 -8.45 12.24
CA VAL A 214 -5.67 -7.86 11.71
C VAL A 214 -6.00 -6.60 10.89
N PHE A 215 -5.32 -5.50 11.21
CA PHE A 215 -5.34 -4.26 10.43
C PHE A 215 -4.19 -4.26 9.42
N ILE A 216 -4.52 -4.31 8.13
CA ILE A 216 -3.61 -4.43 7.01
C ILE A 216 -3.52 -3.09 6.28
N ALA A 217 -2.30 -2.58 6.12
CA ALA A 217 -2.04 -1.38 5.34
C ALA A 217 -0.67 -1.43 4.66
N ASN A 218 -0.47 -0.58 3.64
CA ASN A 218 0.86 -0.41 3.05
C ASN A 218 1.84 0.21 4.07
N SER A 219 3.11 -0.20 4.02
CA SER A 219 4.15 0.42 4.85
C SER A 219 4.49 1.86 4.44
N ASP A 220 4.08 2.29 3.24
CA ASP A 220 4.26 3.64 2.71
C ASP A 220 3.05 4.58 2.93
N ASN A 221 2.02 4.15 3.68
CA ASN A 221 0.87 4.99 4.04
C ASN A 221 0.95 5.44 5.49
N LEU A 222 1.33 6.70 5.70
CA LEU A 222 1.49 7.31 7.04
C LEU A 222 0.15 7.62 7.72
N GLY A 223 -0.94 7.71 6.96
CA GLY A 223 -2.29 7.92 7.49
C GLY A 223 -2.92 6.64 8.04
N ALA A 224 -2.35 5.47 7.75
CA ALA A 224 -2.88 4.18 8.19
C ALA A 224 -2.51 3.87 9.65
N ILE A 225 -3.13 4.60 10.57
CA ILE A 225 -2.99 4.43 12.02
C ILE A 225 -4.15 3.59 12.58
N VAL A 226 -3.95 2.97 13.74
CA VAL A 226 -5.02 2.20 14.39
C VAL A 226 -6.16 3.12 14.80
N ASP A 227 -7.38 2.80 14.37
CA ASP A 227 -8.60 3.54 14.70
C ASP A 227 -9.52 2.71 15.60
N MET A 228 -9.77 3.20 16.81
CA MET A 228 -10.60 2.49 17.80
C MET A 228 -12.07 2.46 17.42
N LYS A 229 -12.60 3.47 16.71
CA LYS A 229 -14.02 3.48 16.29
C LYS A 229 -14.28 2.36 15.30
N ILE A 230 -13.36 2.19 14.35
CA ILE A 230 -13.43 1.13 13.35
C ILE A 230 -13.36 -0.22 14.05
N LEU A 231 -12.31 -0.47 14.84
CA LEU A 231 -12.17 -1.75 15.55
C LEU A 231 -13.37 -2.08 16.43
N ASN A 232 -13.88 -1.11 17.18
CA ASN A 232 -15.07 -1.26 18.02
C ASN A 232 -16.30 -1.68 17.20
N HIS A 233 -16.53 -1.03 16.06
CA HIS A 233 -17.63 -1.38 15.17
C HIS A 233 -17.52 -2.83 14.66
N LEU A 234 -16.33 -3.21 14.16
CA LEU A 234 -16.11 -4.54 13.60
C LEU A 234 -16.32 -5.65 14.63
N VAL A 235 -15.81 -5.48 15.85
CA VAL A 235 -15.97 -6.46 16.93
C VAL A 235 -17.44 -6.60 17.34
N HIS A 236 -18.19 -5.49 17.44
CA HIS A 236 -19.59 -5.52 17.83
C HIS A 236 -20.53 -6.07 16.75
N LYS A 237 -20.27 -5.75 15.49
CA LYS A 237 -21.09 -6.18 14.34
C LYS A 237 -20.63 -7.51 13.75
N GLN A 238 -19.51 -8.04 14.21
CA GLN A 238 -18.91 -9.30 13.74
C GLN A 238 -18.66 -9.31 12.23
N ASN A 239 -18.26 -8.17 11.65
CA ASN A 239 -17.87 -8.09 10.26
C ASN A 239 -16.59 -8.88 10.04
N GLU A 240 -16.54 -9.81 9.08
CA GLU A 240 -15.32 -10.58 8.86
C GLU A 240 -14.27 -9.81 8.04
N TYR A 241 -14.70 -8.83 7.24
CA TYR A 241 -13.82 -8.03 6.39
C TYR A 241 -14.35 -6.60 6.28
N CYS A 242 -13.48 -5.61 6.44
CA CYS A 242 -13.80 -4.21 6.23
C CYS A 242 -12.71 -3.53 5.41
N MET A 243 -13.08 -2.86 4.33
CA MET A 243 -12.16 -2.08 3.51
C MET A 243 -12.40 -0.59 3.71
N GLU A 244 -11.37 0.14 4.16
CA GLU A 244 -11.43 1.59 4.22
C GLU A 244 -11.40 2.16 2.80
N VAL A 245 -12.35 3.05 2.55
CA VAL A 245 -12.50 3.79 1.30
C VAL A 245 -12.55 5.27 1.57
N THR A 246 -12.13 6.08 0.62
CA THR A 246 -12.17 7.54 0.71
C THR A 246 -12.60 8.12 -0.63
N PRO A 247 -13.24 9.30 -0.70
CA PRO A 247 -13.67 9.88 -1.97
C PRO A 247 -12.51 10.04 -2.96
N LYS A 248 -12.76 9.72 -4.25
CA LYS A 248 -11.76 9.91 -5.31
C LYS A 248 -11.49 11.41 -5.52
N THR A 249 -10.23 11.74 -5.75
CA THR A 249 -9.82 13.02 -6.35
C THR A 249 -9.49 12.83 -7.82
N LEU A 250 -9.18 13.92 -8.53
CA LEU A 250 -8.71 13.86 -9.93
C LEU A 250 -7.46 12.97 -10.10
N ALA A 251 -6.62 12.84 -9.07
CA ALA A 251 -5.45 11.97 -9.08
C ALA A 251 -5.78 10.46 -8.92
N ASP A 252 -7.02 10.15 -8.55
CA ASP A 252 -7.45 8.83 -8.08
C ASP A 252 -8.36 8.08 -9.06
N VAL A 253 -8.68 8.69 -10.22
CA VAL A 253 -9.71 8.21 -11.16
C VAL A 253 -9.51 6.76 -11.62
N LYS A 254 -8.25 6.30 -11.68
CA LYS A 254 -7.89 4.93 -12.10
C LYS A 254 -7.94 3.87 -10.98
N GLY A 255 -8.10 4.27 -9.72
CA GLY A 255 -8.13 3.33 -8.61
C GLY A 255 -9.41 2.50 -8.56
N GLY A 256 -9.31 1.25 -8.07
CA GLY A 256 -10.45 0.39 -7.78
C GLY A 256 -11.47 1.03 -6.85
N THR A 257 -12.73 0.59 -6.97
CA THR A 257 -13.87 1.03 -6.15
C THR A 257 -14.63 -0.18 -5.61
N LEU A 258 -15.35 0.01 -4.50
CA LEU A 258 -16.32 -0.97 -4.04
C LEU A 258 -17.63 -0.82 -4.78
N ILE A 259 -18.22 -1.95 -5.15
CA ILE A 259 -19.56 -2.06 -5.74
C ILE A 259 -20.38 -3.12 -5.01
N SER A 260 -21.69 -3.03 -5.11
CA SER A 260 -22.59 -4.13 -4.77
C SER A 260 -22.91 -4.91 -6.05
N TYR A 261 -22.69 -6.22 -6.00
CA TYR A 261 -22.93 -7.14 -7.12
C TYR A 261 -23.44 -8.46 -6.58
N GLU A 262 -24.59 -8.92 -7.08
CA GLU A 262 -25.23 -10.19 -6.68
C GLU A 262 -25.36 -10.35 -5.14
N GLY A 263 -25.71 -9.26 -4.46
CA GLY A 263 -25.94 -9.25 -3.01
C GLY A 263 -24.67 -9.24 -2.15
N ARG A 264 -23.48 -9.12 -2.75
CA ARG A 264 -22.20 -9.02 -2.05
C ARG A 264 -21.45 -7.74 -2.41
N VAL A 265 -20.60 -7.30 -1.50
CA VAL A 265 -19.63 -6.24 -1.79
C VAL A 265 -18.41 -6.87 -2.49
N GLN A 266 -17.98 -6.26 -3.58
CA GLN A 266 -16.79 -6.69 -4.31
C GLN A 266 -15.94 -5.50 -4.76
N LEU A 267 -14.65 -5.76 -4.94
CA LEU A 267 -13.71 -4.81 -5.51
C LEU A 267 -13.82 -4.87 -7.04
N LEU A 268 -14.12 -3.73 -7.65
CA LEU A 268 -14.06 -3.54 -9.09
C LEU A 268 -12.77 -2.79 -9.45
N GLU A 269 -11.90 -3.43 -10.23
CA GLU A 269 -10.70 -2.83 -10.81
C GLU A 269 -10.90 -2.46 -12.27
N ILE A 270 -10.14 -1.48 -12.77
CA ILE A 270 -10.28 -1.01 -14.15
C ILE A 270 -10.09 -2.11 -15.20
N ALA A 271 -9.28 -3.13 -14.91
CA ALA A 271 -9.04 -4.26 -15.81
C ALA A 271 -10.28 -5.15 -16.04
N GLN A 272 -11.26 -5.09 -15.14
CA GLN A 272 -12.53 -5.83 -15.22
C GLN A 272 -13.63 -5.01 -15.90
N VAL A 273 -13.39 -3.73 -16.15
CA VAL A 273 -14.37 -2.80 -16.72
C VAL A 273 -14.34 -2.92 -18.24
N PRO A 274 -15.48 -3.22 -18.89
CA PRO A 274 -15.55 -3.20 -20.35
C PRO A 274 -15.22 -1.81 -20.90
N ASP A 275 -14.55 -1.74 -22.06
CA ASP A 275 -14.08 -0.48 -22.66
C ASP A 275 -15.17 0.59 -22.77
N ALA A 276 -16.41 0.17 -23.05
CA ALA A 276 -17.58 1.06 -23.17
C ALA A 276 -17.95 1.80 -21.88
N HIS A 277 -17.52 1.31 -20.72
CA HIS A 277 -17.89 1.82 -19.39
C HIS A 277 -16.73 2.41 -18.59
N VAL A 278 -15.54 2.52 -19.21
CA VAL A 278 -14.33 3.02 -18.56
C VAL A 278 -14.48 4.46 -18.06
N ASP A 279 -15.20 5.32 -18.78
CA ASP A 279 -15.38 6.72 -18.38
C ASP A 279 -16.35 6.85 -17.19
N GLU A 280 -17.36 5.98 -17.11
CA GLU A 280 -18.26 5.89 -15.95
C GLU A 280 -17.49 5.43 -14.70
N PHE A 281 -16.59 4.46 -14.84
CA PHE A 281 -15.72 4.00 -13.76
C PHE A 281 -14.75 5.08 -13.25
N LYS A 282 -14.26 5.95 -14.13
CA LYS A 282 -13.35 7.06 -13.81
C LYS A 282 -14.03 8.24 -13.13
N SER A 283 -15.37 8.23 -13.01
CA SER A 283 -16.10 9.29 -12.31
C SER A 283 -15.61 9.46 -10.86
N ILE A 284 -15.47 10.71 -10.44
CA ILE A 284 -14.99 11.11 -9.11
C ILE A 284 -16.02 10.88 -7.99
N GLU A 285 -17.28 10.60 -8.34
CA GLU A 285 -18.34 10.24 -7.38
C GLU A 285 -18.13 8.86 -6.74
N LYS A 286 -17.16 8.08 -7.25
CA LYS A 286 -16.79 6.76 -6.73
C LYS A 286 -15.71 6.87 -5.65
N PHE A 287 -15.47 5.75 -4.96
CA PHE A 287 -14.51 5.69 -3.87
C PHE A 287 -13.17 5.10 -4.32
N LYS A 288 -12.09 5.51 -3.64
CA LYS A 288 -10.78 4.88 -3.71
C LYS A 288 -10.58 4.00 -2.48
N ILE A 289 -10.04 2.81 -2.69
CA ILE A 289 -9.72 1.84 -1.65
C ILE A 289 -8.25 1.92 -1.21
N PHE A 290 -7.92 1.56 0.04
CA PHE A 290 -6.52 1.57 0.48
C PHE A 290 -6.14 0.74 1.72
N ASN A 291 -6.94 0.72 2.79
CA ASN A 291 -6.65 -0.08 4.01
C ASN A 291 -7.70 -1.16 4.22
N THR A 292 -7.35 -2.21 4.97
CA THR A 292 -8.23 -3.35 5.20
C THR A 292 -8.15 -3.84 6.65
N TRP A 293 -9.28 -4.26 7.21
CA TRP A 293 -9.40 -4.96 8.49
C TRP A 293 -10.01 -6.33 8.24
N VAL A 294 -9.44 -7.39 8.81
CA VAL A 294 -9.90 -8.77 8.53
C VAL A 294 -9.91 -9.60 9.80
N SER A 295 -10.95 -10.41 9.97
CA SER A 295 -11.07 -11.41 11.01
C SER A 295 -10.08 -12.55 10.78
N LEU A 296 -9.23 -12.82 11.77
CA LEU A 296 -8.23 -13.90 11.71
C LEU A 296 -8.88 -15.28 11.62
N LYS A 297 -10.03 -15.48 12.27
CA LYS A 297 -10.81 -16.73 12.20
C LYS A 297 -11.35 -16.97 10.80
N ALA A 298 -11.85 -15.92 10.16
CA ALA A 298 -12.34 -15.99 8.79
C ALA A 298 -11.21 -16.30 7.80
N ILE A 299 -10.03 -15.68 7.96
CA ILE A 299 -8.84 -16.02 7.17
C ILE A 299 -8.54 -17.51 7.29
N LYS A 300 -8.46 -18.06 8.52
CA LYS A 300 -8.18 -19.49 8.75
C LYS A 300 -9.15 -20.37 7.98
N ARG A 301 -10.46 -20.14 8.20
CA ARG A 301 -11.55 -20.89 7.58
C ARG A 301 -11.47 -20.89 6.06
N LEU A 302 -11.28 -19.70 5.45
CA LEU A 302 -11.30 -19.54 4.00
C LEU A 302 -10.04 -20.06 3.32
N VAL A 303 -8.87 -19.94 3.95
CA VAL A 303 -7.61 -20.46 3.41
C VAL A 303 -7.55 -21.99 3.54
N GLU A 304 -7.97 -22.57 4.67
CA GLU A 304 -8.02 -24.04 4.85
C GLU A 304 -9.01 -24.71 3.88
N ALA A 305 -10.12 -24.04 3.56
CA ALA A 305 -11.09 -24.49 2.58
C ALA A 305 -10.70 -24.20 1.12
N ASP A 306 -9.54 -23.58 0.87
CA ASP A 306 -9.10 -23.13 -0.47
C ASP A 306 -10.17 -22.29 -1.21
N ALA A 307 -10.92 -21.48 -0.46
CA ALA A 307 -12.07 -20.72 -0.96
C ALA A 307 -11.71 -19.35 -1.55
N LEU A 308 -10.52 -18.83 -1.26
CA LEU A 308 -10.06 -17.51 -1.70
C LEU A 308 -9.60 -17.52 -3.17
N LYS A 309 -10.55 -17.37 -4.10
CA LYS A 309 -10.30 -17.38 -5.54
C LYS A 309 -10.29 -15.96 -6.15
N MET A 310 -9.45 -15.06 -5.63
CA MET A 310 -9.32 -13.67 -6.13
C MET A 310 -8.97 -13.59 -7.62
N GLU A 311 -9.38 -12.53 -8.31
CA GLU A 311 -9.05 -12.27 -9.71
C GLU A 311 -7.54 -12.19 -9.94
N ILE A 312 -7.12 -12.64 -11.11
CA ILE A 312 -5.72 -12.74 -11.46
C ILE A 312 -5.32 -11.45 -12.15
N ILE A 313 -4.18 -10.91 -11.72
CA ILE A 313 -3.58 -9.74 -12.33
C ILE A 313 -2.39 -10.23 -13.16
N PRO A 314 -2.56 -10.43 -14.49
CA PRO A 314 -1.44 -10.71 -15.36
C PRO A 314 -0.62 -9.43 -15.54
N ASN A 315 0.64 -9.49 -15.18
CA ASN A 315 1.59 -8.39 -15.32
C ASN A 315 2.68 -8.81 -16.33
N PRO A 316 2.43 -8.63 -17.64
CA PRO A 316 3.44 -8.87 -18.68
C PRO A 316 4.54 -7.81 -18.56
N LYS A 317 5.79 -8.25 -18.52
CA LYS A 317 6.96 -7.38 -18.36
C LYS A 317 8.09 -7.85 -19.26
N GLU A 318 9.02 -6.96 -19.55
CA GLU A 318 10.31 -7.31 -20.12
C GLU A 318 11.41 -7.14 -19.07
N VAL A 319 12.20 -8.19 -18.85
CA VAL A 319 13.34 -8.20 -17.92
C VAL A 319 14.54 -8.75 -18.68
N GLU A 320 15.63 -7.98 -18.73
CA GLU A 320 16.84 -8.35 -19.49
C GLU A 320 16.56 -8.73 -20.96
N GLY A 321 15.59 -8.07 -21.60
CA GLY A 321 15.20 -8.36 -22.99
C GLY A 321 14.30 -9.59 -23.15
N VAL A 322 13.94 -10.28 -22.05
CA VAL A 322 13.06 -11.45 -22.06
C VAL A 322 11.65 -11.03 -21.64
N LYS A 323 10.66 -11.34 -22.49
CA LYS A 323 9.25 -11.18 -22.14
C LYS A 323 8.84 -12.23 -21.11
N VAL A 324 8.37 -11.76 -19.96
CA VAL A 324 7.96 -12.59 -18.84
C VAL A 324 6.55 -12.23 -18.38
N LEU A 325 5.86 -13.20 -17.81
CA LEU A 325 4.55 -13.06 -17.20
C LEU A 325 4.69 -13.28 -15.69
N GLN A 326 4.14 -12.33 -14.94
CA GLN A 326 3.92 -12.41 -13.50
C GLN A 326 2.42 -12.49 -13.26
N LEU A 327 1.99 -13.45 -12.44
CA LEU A 327 0.59 -13.60 -12.06
C LEU A 327 0.45 -13.23 -10.60
N GLU A 328 -0.35 -12.23 -10.32
CA GLU A 328 -0.54 -11.70 -8.97
C GLU A 328 -2.01 -11.72 -8.59
N THR A 329 -2.30 -11.50 -7.31
CA THR A 329 -3.66 -11.24 -6.81
C THR A 329 -3.65 -10.05 -5.86
N ALA A 330 -4.80 -9.40 -5.71
CA ALA A 330 -4.99 -8.29 -4.79
C ALA A 330 -5.68 -8.73 -3.50
N ALA A 331 -5.16 -8.33 -2.34
CA ALA A 331 -5.78 -8.58 -1.04
C ALA A 331 -7.21 -8.04 -0.95
N GLY A 332 -7.48 -6.90 -1.61
CA GLY A 332 -8.79 -6.26 -1.65
C GLY A 332 -9.84 -7.10 -2.39
N ALA A 333 -9.43 -7.84 -3.42
CA ALA A 333 -10.32 -8.72 -4.19
C ALA A 333 -10.87 -9.87 -3.35
N ALA A 334 -10.24 -10.18 -2.21
CA ALA A 334 -10.72 -11.24 -1.34
C ALA A 334 -12.04 -10.90 -0.63
N ILE A 335 -12.44 -9.62 -0.56
CA ILE A 335 -13.59 -9.14 0.22
C ILE A 335 -14.89 -9.93 -0.06
N ARG A 336 -15.14 -10.33 -1.31
CA ARG A 336 -16.36 -11.06 -1.71
C ARG A 336 -16.52 -12.47 -1.12
N PHE A 337 -15.43 -13.03 -0.59
CA PHE A 337 -15.41 -14.37 0.01
C PHE A 337 -15.68 -14.35 1.52
N PHE A 338 -15.72 -13.16 2.13
CA PHE A 338 -15.93 -12.99 3.57
C PHE A 338 -17.40 -12.67 3.87
N ASP A 339 -17.90 -13.20 4.98
CA ASP A 339 -19.26 -12.98 5.43
C ASP A 339 -19.39 -11.61 6.14
N HIS A 340 -20.54 -10.94 5.95
CA HIS A 340 -20.78 -9.60 6.50
C HIS A 340 -19.68 -8.58 6.17
N ALA A 341 -19.09 -8.69 4.97
CA ALA A 341 -18.07 -7.78 4.52
C ALA A 341 -18.64 -6.38 4.23
N ILE A 342 -17.89 -5.34 4.63
CA ILE A 342 -18.29 -3.94 4.46
C ILE A 342 -17.17 -3.08 3.87
N GLY A 343 -17.54 -1.95 3.29
CA GLY A 343 -16.67 -0.80 3.12
C GLY A 343 -16.86 0.20 4.26
N MET A 344 -15.90 1.09 4.44
CA MET A 344 -16.01 2.18 5.41
C MET A 344 -15.48 3.47 4.82
N ASN A 345 -16.35 4.46 4.64
CA ASN A 345 -15.98 5.75 4.05
C ASN A 345 -15.32 6.64 5.11
N VAL A 346 -13.99 6.70 5.09
CA VAL A 346 -13.15 7.39 6.06
C VAL A 346 -12.58 8.70 5.51
N PRO A 347 -12.25 9.67 6.40
CA PRO A 347 -11.61 10.89 5.98
C PRO A 347 -10.25 10.63 5.31
N ARG A 348 -9.90 11.48 4.35
CA ARG A 348 -8.65 11.37 3.58
C ARG A 348 -7.39 11.48 4.44
N SER A 349 -7.49 11.95 5.68
CA SER A 349 -6.39 11.93 6.66
C SER A 349 -5.83 10.52 6.90
N ARG A 350 -6.63 9.46 6.67
CA ARG A 350 -6.17 8.07 6.75
C ARG A 350 -5.45 7.56 5.49
N PHE A 351 -5.58 8.31 4.39
CA PHE A 351 -4.99 8.00 3.09
C PHE A 351 -3.88 8.99 2.73
N LEU A 352 -2.69 8.75 3.27
CA LEU A 352 -1.48 9.54 3.02
C LEU A 352 -0.35 8.64 2.49
N PRO A 353 -0.50 8.06 1.28
CA PRO A 353 0.53 7.23 0.66
C PRO A 353 1.65 8.08 0.05
N VAL A 354 2.86 7.51 -0.01
CA VAL A 354 4.00 8.11 -0.74
C VAL A 354 4.36 7.25 -1.95
N LYS A 355 3.98 7.71 -3.15
CA LYS A 355 4.23 7.00 -4.42
C LYS A 355 5.34 7.63 -5.25
N ALA A 356 5.51 8.94 -5.15
CA ALA A 356 6.56 9.71 -5.78
C ALA A 356 7.28 10.65 -4.79
N THR A 357 8.37 11.28 -5.23
CA THR A 357 9.11 12.26 -4.43
C THR A 357 8.34 13.56 -4.19
N SER A 358 7.34 13.88 -5.04
CA SER A 358 6.36 14.94 -4.76
C SER A 358 5.53 14.64 -3.51
N ASP A 359 5.06 13.40 -3.36
CA ASP A 359 4.34 12.96 -2.15
C ASP A 359 5.27 12.98 -0.93
N LEU A 360 6.54 12.60 -1.12
CA LEU A 360 7.55 12.68 -0.07
C LEU A 360 7.68 14.14 0.39
N GLN A 361 7.88 15.10 -0.52
CA GLN A 361 7.96 16.52 -0.19
C GLN A 361 6.78 17.00 0.67
N LEU A 362 5.55 16.57 0.36
CA LEU A 362 4.37 16.90 1.16
C LEU A 362 4.54 16.45 2.61
N VAL A 363 4.91 15.19 2.86
CA VAL A 363 5.00 14.63 4.22
C VAL A 363 6.24 15.07 4.99
N GLN A 364 7.32 15.47 4.31
CA GLN A 364 8.52 16.03 4.95
C GLN A 364 8.34 17.50 5.34
N SER A 365 7.40 18.21 4.72
CA SER A 365 7.19 19.64 4.92
C SER A 365 6.48 20.01 6.22
N ASP A 366 6.33 21.31 6.43
CA ASP A 366 5.55 21.93 7.49
C ASP A 366 4.03 21.87 7.29
N LEU A 367 3.51 21.26 6.20
CA LEU A 367 2.10 20.90 6.08
C LEU A 367 1.65 19.91 7.18
N TYR A 368 2.62 19.17 7.70
CA TYR A 368 2.42 18.23 8.79
C TYR A 368 3.34 18.58 9.96
N THR A 369 2.95 18.14 11.14
CA THR A 369 3.77 18.08 12.34
C THR A 369 3.97 16.62 12.71
N LEU A 370 5.04 16.32 13.45
CA LEU A 370 5.30 14.98 13.97
C LEU A 370 5.11 14.99 15.48
N VAL A 371 4.13 14.23 15.98
CA VAL A 371 3.82 14.10 17.41
C VAL A 371 3.72 12.60 17.71
N ASP A 372 4.56 12.08 18.60
CA ASP A 372 4.56 10.65 19.01
C ASP A 372 4.55 9.64 17.83
N GLY A 373 5.28 9.95 16.76
CA GLY A 373 5.32 9.11 15.54
C GLY A 373 4.14 9.31 14.58
N PHE A 374 3.14 10.12 14.95
CA PHE A 374 2.00 10.46 14.12
C PHE A 374 2.31 11.68 13.24
N VAL A 375 2.12 11.54 11.94
CA VAL A 375 2.19 12.64 10.97
C VAL A 375 0.83 13.33 10.95
N THR A 376 0.72 14.42 11.72
CA THR A 376 -0.54 15.13 11.96
C THR A 376 -0.61 16.37 11.08
N ARG A 377 -1.80 16.72 10.59
CA ARG A 377 -2.01 17.95 9.83
C ARG A 377 -1.63 19.17 10.69
N ASN A 378 -0.81 20.06 10.14
CA ASN A 378 -0.44 21.29 10.84
C ASN A 378 -1.67 22.21 10.96
N SER A 379 -1.99 22.64 12.18
CA SER A 379 -3.09 23.58 12.44
C SER A 379 -2.93 24.95 11.76
N ALA A 380 -1.71 25.34 11.40
CA ALA A 380 -1.45 26.54 10.61
C ALA A 380 -1.94 26.44 9.16
N ARG A 381 -2.16 25.22 8.65
CA ARG A 381 -2.72 24.99 7.31
C ARG A 381 -4.24 25.15 7.37
N THR A 382 -4.73 26.31 6.93
CA THR A 382 -6.17 26.61 6.88
C THR A 382 -6.91 25.84 5.78
N ASN A 383 -6.25 25.55 4.65
CA ASN A 383 -6.84 24.78 3.56
C ASN A 383 -6.72 23.26 3.83
N PRO A 384 -7.84 22.52 3.95
CA PRO A 384 -7.81 21.08 4.23
C PRO A 384 -7.13 20.27 3.11
N SER A 385 -7.12 20.78 1.88
CA SER A 385 -6.49 20.12 0.73
C SER A 385 -4.98 20.30 0.71
N ASN A 386 -4.26 19.26 0.25
CA ASN A 386 -2.84 19.35 -0.07
C ASN A 386 -2.61 20.22 -1.32
N PRO A 387 -1.49 20.95 -1.40
CA PRO A 387 -1.08 21.57 -2.65
C PRO A 387 -0.75 20.51 -3.70
N SER A 388 -0.95 20.88 -4.97
CA SER A 388 -0.48 20.06 -6.09
C SER A 388 1.02 20.26 -6.29
N ILE A 389 1.81 19.18 -6.25
CA ILE A 389 3.27 19.24 -6.47
C ILE A 389 3.63 18.36 -7.67
N GLU A 390 4.18 18.98 -8.71
CA GLU A 390 4.73 18.32 -9.90
C GLU A 390 6.23 18.61 -9.97
N LEU A 391 7.05 17.58 -9.73
CA LEU A 391 8.51 17.68 -9.87
C LEU A 391 8.96 16.95 -11.13
N GLY A 392 9.88 17.58 -11.86
CA GLY A 392 10.49 17.04 -13.07
C GLY A 392 11.25 15.72 -12.84
N PRO A 393 11.64 15.03 -13.93
CA PRO A 393 12.33 13.74 -13.86
C PRO A 393 13.63 13.78 -13.06
N GLU A 394 14.27 14.95 -12.95
CA GLU A 394 15.47 15.20 -12.16
C GLU A 394 15.28 14.96 -10.66
N PHE A 395 14.04 15.03 -10.17
CA PHE A 395 13.67 14.78 -8.78
C PHE A 395 13.10 13.37 -8.56
N LYS A 396 12.98 12.54 -9.61
CA LYS A 396 12.28 11.25 -9.52
C LYS A 396 12.93 10.27 -8.53
N LYS A 397 14.26 10.28 -8.44
CA LYS A 397 15.02 9.41 -7.52
C LYS A 397 15.22 10.10 -6.18
N VAL A 398 15.04 9.39 -5.06
CA VAL A 398 15.19 9.95 -3.69
C VAL A 398 16.53 10.62 -3.50
N GLY A 399 17.64 9.99 -3.92
CA GLY A 399 18.97 10.59 -3.79
C GLY A 399 19.12 11.92 -4.55
N CYS A 400 18.51 12.03 -5.74
CA CYS A 400 18.52 13.28 -6.51
C CYS A 400 17.59 14.33 -5.89
N PHE A 401 16.40 13.91 -5.43
CA PHE A 401 15.45 14.77 -4.72
C PHE A 401 16.10 15.38 -3.47
N LEU A 402 16.67 14.56 -2.59
CA LEU A 402 17.33 15.02 -1.37
C LEU A 402 18.54 15.90 -1.69
N GLY A 403 19.34 15.54 -2.70
CA GLY A 403 20.49 16.36 -3.10
C GLY A 403 20.12 17.74 -3.63
N ARG A 404 18.91 17.91 -4.17
CA ARG A 404 18.42 19.18 -4.73
C ARG A 404 17.78 20.11 -3.72
N PHE A 405 17.45 19.64 -2.52
CA PHE A 405 16.90 20.46 -1.44
C PHE A 405 17.88 20.53 -0.26
N LYS A 406 18.57 21.66 -0.09
CA LYS A 406 19.46 21.87 1.07
C LYS A 406 18.69 21.85 2.39
N SER A 407 17.43 22.31 2.38
CA SER A 407 16.41 21.98 3.38
C SER A 407 15.05 21.87 2.68
N ILE A 408 14.11 21.12 3.27
CA ILE A 408 12.73 21.10 2.77
C ILE A 408 12.11 22.49 2.93
N PRO A 409 11.55 23.09 1.86
CA PRO A 409 10.95 24.42 1.94
C PRO A 409 9.66 24.40 2.76
N SER A 410 9.35 25.53 3.38
CA SER A 410 8.04 25.81 3.97
C SER A 410 7.00 25.91 2.85
N ILE A 411 5.94 25.10 2.93
CA ILE A 411 4.86 25.05 1.94
C ILE A 411 3.47 25.07 2.60
N VAL A 412 3.37 25.46 3.87
CA VAL A 412 2.10 25.56 4.61
C VAL A 412 1.07 26.50 3.94
N GLU A 413 1.53 27.51 3.20
CA GLU A 413 0.69 28.47 2.44
C GLU A 413 0.69 28.21 0.92
N LEU A 414 1.19 27.05 0.47
CA LEU A 414 1.26 26.71 -0.96
C LEU A 414 -0.09 26.19 -1.50
N ASP A 415 -0.42 26.55 -2.74
CA ASP A 415 -1.52 25.96 -3.52
C ASP A 415 -1.00 25.00 -4.59
N SER A 416 0.04 25.39 -5.33
CA SER A 416 0.67 24.51 -6.32
C SER A 416 2.14 24.84 -6.55
N LEU A 417 2.95 23.80 -6.74
CA LEU A 417 4.35 23.89 -7.15
C LEU A 417 4.56 23.02 -8.41
N LYS A 418 5.12 23.63 -9.47
CA LYS A 418 5.61 22.91 -10.63
C LYS A 418 7.09 23.22 -10.85
N VAL A 419 7.93 22.18 -10.92
CA VAL A 419 9.37 22.32 -11.15
C VAL A 419 9.78 21.50 -12.35
N SER A 420 10.55 22.07 -13.28
CA SER A 420 11.04 21.39 -14.47
C SER A 420 12.46 21.81 -14.83
N GLY A 421 13.31 20.86 -15.22
CA GLY A 421 14.71 21.09 -15.56
C GLY A 421 15.65 21.06 -14.35
N ASP A 422 16.90 21.50 -14.55
CA ASP A 422 17.97 21.40 -13.56
C ASP A 422 17.88 22.50 -12.47
N VAL A 423 16.92 22.31 -11.55
CA VAL A 423 16.62 23.25 -10.46
C VAL A 423 17.16 22.73 -9.12
N TRP A 424 17.73 23.64 -8.33
CA TRP A 424 18.30 23.38 -6.99
C TRP A 424 17.76 24.40 -6.00
N PHE A 425 17.54 23.97 -4.76
CA PHE A 425 16.94 24.78 -3.70
C PHE A 425 17.91 24.92 -2.53
N GLY A 426 18.16 26.17 -2.13
CA GLY A 426 18.82 26.52 -0.89
C GLY A 426 18.02 26.14 0.36
N SER A 427 18.49 26.64 1.49
CA SER A 427 17.94 26.40 2.83
C SER A 427 17.01 27.53 3.26
N GLY A 428 16.00 27.21 4.08
CA GLY A 428 15.07 28.22 4.63
C GLY A 428 14.14 28.88 3.61
N ILE A 429 13.88 28.22 2.48
CA ILE A 429 12.98 28.73 1.43
C ILE A 429 11.51 28.62 1.87
N VAL A 430 10.70 29.60 1.50
CA VAL A 430 9.25 29.64 1.72
C VAL A 430 8.53 29.78 0.38
N LEU A 431 7.59 28.87 0.09
CA LEU A 431 6.78 28.90 -1.12
C LEU A 431 5.30 29.12 -0.77
N LYS A 432 4.66 30.07 -1.45
CA LYS A 432 3.26 30.50 -1.20
C LYS A 432 2.45 30.60 -2.48
N GLY A 433 1.16 30.29 -2.41
CA GLY A 433 0.24 30.38 -3.55
C GLY A 433 0.66 29.47 -4.71
N LYS A 434 0.72 30.00 -5.94
CA LYS A 434 1.07 29.24 -7.14
C LYS A 434 2.49 29.56 -7.62
N VAL A 435 3.36 28.55 -7.67
CA VAL A 435 4.77 28.71 -8.05
C VAL A 435 5.14 27.76 -9.18
N THR A 436 5.71 28.30 -10.26
CA THR A 436 6.31 27.52 -11.35
C THR A 436 7.79 27.86 -11.46
N ILE A 437 8.65 26.86 -11.53
CA ILE A 437 10.09 27.04 -11.69
C ILE A 437 10.57 26.17 -12.85
N THR A 438 10.99 26.81 -13.94
CA THR A 438 11.41 26.14 -15.16
C THR A 438 12.84 26.55 -15.51
N ALA A 439 13.77 25.60 -15.44
CA ALA A 439 15.10 25.75 -15.99
C ALA A 439 15.10 25.30 -17.46
N LYS A 440 15.51 26.19 -18.37
CA LYS A 440 15.66 25.88 -19.80
C LYS A 440 16.74 24.80 -20.00
N PRO A 441 16.69 24.04 -21.11
CA PRO A 441 17.72 23.04 -21.41
C PRO A 441 19.14 23.60 -21.33
N GLY A 442 20.01 22.94 -20.58
CA GLY A 442 21.40 23.36 -20.37
C GLY A 442 21.60 24.47 -19.33
N VAL A 443 20.53 25.00 -18.73
CA VAL A 443 20.59 26.01 -17.67
C VAL A 443 20.42 25.34 -16.31
N LYS A 444 21.31 25.64 -15.38
CA LYS A 444 21.17 25.31 -13.96
C LYS A 444 20.56 26.50 -13.23
N LEU A 445 19.51 26.28 -12.45
CA LEU A 445 18.86 27.31 -11.65
C LEU A 445 18.99 26.99 -10.16
N GLU A 446 19.56 27.91 -9.39
CA GLU A 446 19.75 27.75 -7.95
C GLU A 446 18.92 28.80 -7.19
N ILE A 447 17.91 28.35 -6.48
CA ILE A 447 17.10 29.22 -5.61
C ILE A 447 17.93 29.54 -4.35
N PRO A 448 18.22 30.81 -4.04
CA PRO A 448 19.11 31.17 -2.93
C PRO A 448 18.48 30.89 -1.56
N ASP A 449 19.35 30.79 -0.54
CA ASP A 449 18.97 30.60 0.86
C ASP A 449 18.00 31.72 1.33
N GLY A 450 16.99 31.35 2.12
CA GLY A 450 16.04 32.26 2.74
C GLY A 450 14.99 32.88 1.81
N LYS A 451 14.95 32.51 0.53
CA LYS A 451 14.06 33.14 -0.44
C LYS A 451 12.59 32.83 -0.16
N VAL A 452 11.74 33.86 -0.23
CA VAL A 452 10.29 33.74 -0.25
C VAL A 452 9.80 33.90 -1.69
N ILE A 453 9.06 32.91 -2.20
CA ILE A 453 8.49 32.91 -3.55
C ILE A 453 6.98 32.76 -3.42
N GLU A 454 6.24 33.76 -3.90
CA GLU A 454 4.79 33.81 -3.81
C GLU A 454 4.19 34.18 -5.18
N ASN A 455 3.25 33.36 -5.67
CA ASN A 455 2.48 33.64 -6.90
C ASN A 455 3.35 34.07 -8.09
N LYS A 456 4.44 33.32 -8.36
CA LYS A 456 5.47 33.70 -9.32
C LYS A 456 5.90 32.53 -10.19
N ASP A 457 6.15 32.85 -11.46
CA ASP A 457 6.85 31.97 -12.41
C ASP A 457 8.30 32.42 -12.54
N ILE A 458 9.23 31.47 -12.43
CA ILE A 458 10.68 31.66 -12.54
C ILE A 458 11.16 30.83 -13.74
N ASN A 459 11.62 31.50 -14.81
CA ASN A 459 12.01 30.87 -16.08
C ASN A 459 13.51 30.98 -16.39
N GLY A 460 14.25 31.67 -15.52
CA GLY A 460 15.70 31.85 -15.63
C GLY A 460 16.29 32.58 -14.42
N PRO A 461 17.62 32.71 -14.35
CA PRO A 461 18.30 33.43 -13.27
C PRO A 461 17.87 34.88 -13.10
N GLU A 462 17.40 35.52 -14.17
CA GLU A 462 16.85 36.88 -14.19
C GLU A 462 15.59 37.05 -13.32
N ASP A 463 14.87 35.96 -13.04
CA ASP A 463 13.63 35.96 -12.26
C ASP A 463 13.85 35.68 -10.76
N LEU A 464 15.10 35.45 -10.32
CA LEU A 464 15.42 35.01 -8.94
C LEU A 464 15.35 36.12 -7.89
#